data_AF-A0A969QDZ2-F1
#
_entry.id   AF-A0A969QDZ2-F1
#
_cell.length_a   1.000
_cell.length_b   1.000
_cell.length_c   1.000
_cell.angle_alpha   90.00
_cell.angle_beta   90.00
_cell.angle_gamma   90.00
#
_symmetry.space_group_name_H-M   'P 1'
#
loop_
_entity.id
_entity.type
_entity.pdbx_description
1 polymer ?
#
loop_
_entity_poly.entity_id
_entity_poly.type
_entity_poly.pdbx_seq_one_letter_code
_entity_poly.pdbx_strand_id
1 'polypeptide(L)'
;MLNVLGNLNHSNIHMPMPGFVHNVFATPDIHRLHHEINATLGRSNLSPGTMLPDHLFGTFRHPRTSPAARRRHRSKPDSGQPHCPDRLPLDLAAIGLAATREATAMKRCLPEGVDSRAILYVPLAAHVIPTLLIGFAVVLPGSPIEGVNVYTLGFLSAVLGSVPAYVAGVAIAQRQERKRR
;
A
#
# COMPACT_ATOMS: atom_id res chain seq x y z
N MET A 1 5.06 1.95 -7.55
CA MET A 1 5.43 2.49 -6.21
C MET A 1 4.24 3.00 -5.39
N LEU A 2 3.12 3.45 -5.97
CA LEU A 2 1.92 3.84 -5.20
C LEU A 2 1.31 2.71 -4.35
N ASN A 3 1.44 1.44 -4.78
CA ASN A 3 0.77 0.32 -4.10
C ASN A 3 1.46 -0.12 -2.78
N VAL A 4 2.77 0.15 -2.63
CA VAL A 4 3.52 -0.21 -1.41
C VAL A 4 3.09 0.68 -0.24
N LEU A 5 2.95 1.99 -0.49
CA LEU A 5 2.46 2.94 0.51
C LEU A 5 1.00 2.66 0.86
N GLY A 6 0.15 2.34 -0.12
CA GLY A 6 -1.24 1.96 0.11
C GLY A 6 -1.38 0.76 1.05
N ASN A 7 -0.63 -0.32 0.82
CA ASN A 7 -0.69 -1.52 1.67
C ASN A 7 -0.14 -1.28 3.08
N LEU A 8 0.90 -0.45 3.23
CA LEU A 8 1.42 -0.09 4.56
C LEU A 8 0.38 0.71 5.37
N ASN A 9 -0.34 1.63 4.71
CA ASN A 9 -1.29 2.54 5.35
C ASN A 9 -2.55 1.83 5.87
N HIS A 10 -2.89 0.65 5.34
CA HIS A 10 -4.01 -0.17 5.81
C HIS A 10 -3.59 -1.26 6.81
N SER A 11 -2.34 -1.27 7.30
CA SER A 11 -1.91 -2.25 8.28
C SER A 11 -2.63 -2.05 9.63
N ASN A 12 -3.08 -3.14 10.23
CA ASN A 12 -3.71 -3.11 11.56
C ASN A 12 -2.72 -3.11 12.73
N ILE A 13 -1.42 -3.22 12.42
CA ILE A 13 -0.34 -3.28 13.40
C ILE A 13 -0.03 -1.87 13.88
N HIS A 14 0.00 -1.69 15.20
CA HIS A 14 0.48 -0.43 15.79
C HIS A 14 2.00 -0.38 15.63
N MET A 15 2.47 0.48 14.73
CA MET A 15 3.89 0.73 14.51
C MET A 15 4.25 2.06 15.18
N PRO A 16 4.90 2.04 16.36
CA PRO A 16 5.29 3.28 17.02
C PRO A 16 6.31 4.01 16.15
N MET A 17 5.91 5.16 15.62
CA MET A 17 6.77 6.01 14.81
C MET A 17 7.12 7.31 15.54
N PRO A 18 8.31 7.90 15.26
CA PRO A 18 8.62 9.25 15.71
C PRO A 18 7.58 10.25 15.22
N GLY A 19 7.23 11.23 16.07
CA GLY A 19 6.16 12.19 15.78
C GLY A 19 6.30 12.91 14.44
N PHE A 20 7.53 13.24 14.03
CA PHE A 20 7.78 13.94 12.77
C PHE A 20 7.40 13.12 11.53
N VAL A 21 7.43 11.78 11.61
CA VAL A 21 7.10 10.91 10.47
C VAL A 21 5.63 11.09 10.09
N HIS A 22 4.76 11.26 11.08
CA HIS A 22 3.35 11.57 10.87
C HIS A 22 3.15 12.93 10.16
N ASN A 23 4.05 13.91 10.32
CA ASN A 23 3.91 15.21 9.64
C ASN A 23 4.33 15.17 8.16
N VAL A 24 5.07 14.13 7.74
CA VAL A 24 5.64 14.07 6.39
C VAL A 24 4.96 13.00 5.55
N PHE A 25 4.63 11.86 6.15
CA PHE A 25 4.11 10.69 5.45
C PHE A 25 2.73 10.27 5.94
N ALA A 26 1.92 9.75 5.02
CA ALA A 26 0.69 9.05 5.34
C ALA A 26 1.09 7.77 6.09
N THR A 27 0.98 7.79 7.42
CA THR A 27 1.25 6.63 8.27
C THR A 27 -0.05 5.86 8.54
N PRO A 28 0.00 4.60 9.01
CA PRO A 28 -1.22 3.85 9.32
C PRO A 28 -2.11 4.54 10.35
N ASP A 29 -1.53 5.19 11.37
CA ASP A 29 -2.31 5.92 12.38
C ASP A 29 -3.03 7.14 11.80
N ILE A 30 -2.39 7.84 10.85
CA ILE A 30 -2.98 8.95 10.11
C ILE A 30 -4.10 8.48 9.18
N HIS A 31 -3.83 7.40 8.44
CA HIS A 31 -4.79 6.80 7.53
C HIS A 31 -6.02 6.29 8.28
N ARG A 32 -5.82 5.76 9.49
CA ARG A 32 -6.91 5.34 10.37
C ARG A 32 -7.77 6.52 10.85
N LEU A 33 -7.20 7.71 11.06
CA LEU A 33 -7.98 8.92 11.35
C LEU A 33 -8.90 9.30 10.18
N HIS A 34 -8.38 9.19 8.96
CA HIS A 34 -9.16 9.44 7.73
C HIS A 34 -10.33 8.46 7.57
N HIS A 35 -10.21 7.25 8.10
CA HIS A 35 -11.31 6.27 8.14
C HIS A 35 -12.20 6.34 9.39
N GLU A 36 -12.05 7.35 10.25
CA GLU A 36 -12.95 7.49 11.40
C GLU A 36 -14.39 7.83 10.98
N ILE A 37 -15.36 7.23 11.67
CA ILE A 37 -16.79 7.49 11.46
C ILE A 37 -17.19 8.95 11.77
N ASN A 38 -16.38 9.65 12.56
CA ASN A 38 -16.56 11.07 12.81
C ASN A 38 -16.26 11.86 11.53
N ALA A 39 -17.28 12.50 10.96
CA ALA A 39 -17.17 13.23 9.70
C ALA A 39 -16.08 14.32 9.69
N THR A 40 -15.77 14.93 10.83
CA THR A 40 -14.70 15.94 10.93
C THR A 40 -13.32 15.31 10.77
N LEU A 41 -13.12 14.10 11.30
CA LEU A 41 -11.84 13.38 11.20
C LEU A 41 -11.74 12.62 9.87
N GLY A 42 -12.85 12.08 9.36
CA GLY A 42 -12.86 11.42 8.05
C GLY A 42 -12.59 12.36 6.86
N ARG A 43 -12.72 13.68 7.06
CA ARG A 43 -12.37 14.72 6.07
C ARG A 43 -10.94 15.26 6.23
N SER A 44 -10.10 14.61 7.01
CA SER A 44 -8.69 14.98 7.21
C SER A 44 -7.73 13.98 6.57
N ASN A 45 -6.47 14.38 6.39
CA ASN A 45 -5.36 13.52 5.93
C ASN A 45 -5.66 12.78 4.61
N LEU A 46 -6.10 13.52 3.59
CA LEU A 46 -6.61 12.98 2.33
C LEU A 46 -5.50 12.47 1.40
N SER A 47 -4.25 12.91 1.60
CA SER A 47 -3.16 12.56 0.71
C SER A 47 -2.64 11.14 0.99
N PRO A 48 -2.51 10.28 -0.03
CA PRO A 48 -2.24 8.85 0.16
C PRO A 48 -0.77 8.51 0.47
N GLY A 49 0.15 9.47 0.37
CA GLY A 49 1.59 9.21 0.49
C GLY A 49 2.33 10.22 1.36
N THR A 50 2.21 11.52 1.05
CA THR A 50 2.83 12.60 1.82
C THR A 50 1.79 13.54 2.40
N MET A 51 2.00 14.07 3.60
CA MET A 51 1.09 15.02 4.24
C MET A 51 1.30 16.47 3.80
N LEU A 52 2.25 16.74 2.89
CA LEU A 52 2.50 18.10 2.39
C LEU A 52 1.25 18.78 1.81
N PRO A 53 0.42 18.13 0.96
CA PRO A 53 -0.81 18.73 0.49
C PRO A 53 -1.80 19.00 1.63
N ASP A 54 -1.91 18.08 2.60
CA ASP A 54 -2.79 18.27 3.75
C ASP A 54 -2.38 19.43 4.64
N HIS A 55 -1.07 19.70 4.77
CA HIS A 55 -0.56 20.90 5.41
C HIS A 55 -0.89 22.16 4.61
N LEU A 56 -0.69 22.12 3.29
CA LEU A 56 -0.97 23.26 2.40
C LEU A 56 -2.44 23.67 2.41
N PHE A 57 -3.35 22.69 2.46
CA PHE A 57 -4.80 22.91 2.44
C PHE A 57 -5.46 22.92 3.83
N GLY A 58 -4.68 22.79 4.91
CA GLY A 58 -5.19 22.81 6.27
C GLY A 58 -6.06 21.61 6.65
N THR A 59 -5.98 20.51 5.90
CA THR A 59 -6.70 19.25 6.18
C THR A 59 -5.88 18.28 7.04
N PHE A 60 -4.64 18.62 7.41
CA PHE A 60 -3.80 17.79 8.26
C PHE A 60 -4.32 17.69 9.71
N ARG A 61 -4.40 16.48 10.23
CA ARG A 61 -4.73 16.18 11.63
C ARG A 61 -3.75 15.16 12.21
N HIS A 62 -3.04 15.59 13.25
CA HIS A 62 -2.04 14.76 13.90
C HIS A 62 -2.69 13.68 14.80
N PRO A 63 -2.25 12.41 14.76
CA PRO A 63 -2.85 11.31 15.52
C PRO A 63 -2.92 11.56 17.03
N ARG A 64 -1.88 12.18 17.62
CA ARG A 64 -1.86 12.54 19.05
C ARG A 64 -2.92 13.56 19.49
N THR A 65 -3.47 14.33 18.56
CA THR A 65 -4.49 15.35 18.87
C THR A 65 -5.90 14.80 18.86
N SER A 66 -6.11 13.60 18.29
CA SER A 66 -7.43 12.99 18.17
C SER A 66 -7.86 12.28 19.47
N PRO A 67 -9.11 12.46 19.92
CA PRO A 67 -9.64 11.77 21.11
C PRO A 67 -9.54 10.24 21.05
N ALA A 68 -9.59 9.66 19.85
CA ALA A 68 -9.46 8.23 19.62
C ALA A 68 -8.07 7.68 20.01
N ALA A 69 -7.00 8.45 19.79
CA ALA A 69 -5.65 8.06 20.21
C ALA A 69 -5.52 8.02 21.74
N ARG A 70 -6.25 8.89 22.46
CA ARG A 70 -6.30 8.88 23.93
C ARG A 70 -7.06 7.69 24.49
N ARG A 71 -8.08 7.18 23.80
CA ARG A 71 -8.84 6.01 24.27
C ARG A 71 -8.02 4.71 24.21
N ARG A 72 -7.18 4.52 23.18
CA ARG A 72 -6.35 3.31 23.05
C ARG A 72 -5.28 3.17 24.14
N HIS A 73 -4.76 4.28 24.65
CA HIS A 73 -3.81 4.25 25.77
C HIS A 73 -4.47 4.00 27.14
N ARG A 74 -5.81 4.13 27.23
CA ARG A 74 -6.55 4.01 28.50
C ARG A 74 -7.30 2.68 28.64
N SER A 75 -7.35 1.86 27.61
CA SER A 75 -8.06 0.58 27.64
C SER A 75 -7.13 -0.57 28.02
N LYS A 76 -7.31 -1.01 29.27
CA LYS A 76 -6.92 -2.26 29.94
C LYS A 76 -5.58 -2.23 30.72
N PRO A 77 -5.61 -2.19 32.07
CA PRO A 77 -4.46 -2.61 32.86
C PRO A 77 -4.14 -4.07 32.57
N ASP A 78 -2.85 -4.39 32.50
CA ASP A 78 -2.25 -5.67 32.14
C ASP A 78 -3.06 -6.89 32.59
N SER A 79 -3.75 -7.51 31.63
CA SER A 79 -4.11 -8.92 31.74
C SER A 79 -2.98 -9.75 31.11
N GLY A 80 -1.87 -9.87 31.84
CA GLY A 80 -0.77 -10.84 31.66
C GLY A 80 -0.58 -11.46 30.27
N GLN A 81 -0.31 -10.66 29.24
CA GLN A 81 0.12 -11.22 27.96
C GLN A 81 1.62 -11.57 28.01
N PRO A 82 2.01 -12.79 27.57
CA PRO A 82 3.41 -13.18 27.53
C PRO A 82 4.19 -12.30 26.54
N HIS A 83 5.33 -11.79 27.00
CA HIS A 83 6.27 -11.01 26.21
C HIS A 83 6.67 -11.77 24.94
N CYS A 84 6.36 -11.19 23.78
CA CYS A 84 6.94 -11.60 22.51
C CYS A 84 8.33 -10.94 22.40
N PRO A 85 9.42 -11.69 22.12
CA PRO A 85 10.76 -11.13 22.06
C PRO A 85 10.90 -10.07 20.97
N ASP A 86 11.73 -9.07 21.28
CA ASP A 86 11.95 -7.87 20.49
C ASP A 86 12.45 -8.14 19.07
N ARG A 87 11.71 -7.52 18.13
CA ARG A 87 12.08 -7.05 16.79
C ARG A 87 13.46 -7.45 16.24
N LEU A 88 13.43 -8.26 15.18
CA LEU A 88 14.48 -8.28 14.17
C LEU A 88 14.59 -6.90 13.48
N PRO A 89 15.82 -6.37 13.25
CA PRO A 89 16.00 -5.16 12.47
C PRO A 89 15.58 -5.44 11.02
N LEU A 90 14.52 -4.79 10.58
CA LEU A 90 14.08 -4.76 9.19
C LEU A 90 15.09 -3.92 8.39
N ASP A 91 16.16 -4.55 7.94
CA ASP A 91 17.11 -3.93 7.01
C ASP A 91 16.44 -3.77 5.64
N LEU A 92 16.11 -2.53 5.29
CA LEU A 92 15.47 -2.18 4.01
C LEU A 92 16.35 -2.58 2.81
N ALA A 93 17.67 -2.66 2.99
CA ALA A 93 18.58 -3.14 1.96
C ALA A 93 18.46 -4.66 1.77
N ALA A 94 18.16 -5.41 2.83
CA ALA A 94 17.91 -6.85 2.78
C ALA A 94 16.60 -7.18 2.05
N ILE A 95 15.57 -6.34 2.11
CA ILE A 95 14.32 -6.54 1.35
C ILE A 95 14.57 -6.41 -0.15
N GLY A 96 15.35 -5.40 -0.57
CA GLY A 96 15.73 -5.24 -1.97
C GLY A 96 16.58 -6.42 -2.48
N LEU A 97 17.53 -6.88 -1.67
CA LEU A 97 18.42 -7.99 -2.03
C LEU A 97 17.69 -9.35 -2.03
N ALA A 98 16.76 -9.57 -1.09
CA ALA A 98 15.91 -10.76 -1.04
C ALA A 98 15.03 -10.86 -2.30
N ALA A 99 14.40 -9.76 -2.73
CA ALA A 99 13.61 -9.73 -3.95
C ALA A 99 14.44 -10.08 -5.20
N THR A 100 15.70 -9.65 -5.27
CA THR A 100 16.60 -10.00 -6.41
C THR A 100 17.10 -11.46 -6.36
N ARG A 101 17.33 -12.00 -5.16
CA ARG A 101 17.73 -13.41 -4.99
C ARG A 101 16.59 -14.37 -5.31
N GLU A 102 15.37 -14.06 -4.88
CA GLU A 102 14.18 -14.83 -5.23
C GLU A 102 13.86 -14.78 -6.73
N ALA A 103 14.01 -13.61 -7.37
CA ALA A 103 13.85 -13.51 -8.83
C ALA A 103 14.85 -14.40 -9.60
N THR A 104 16.06 -14.59 -9.05
CA THR A 104 17.09 -15.44 -9.67
C THR A 104 16.83 -16.93 -9.41
N ALA A 105 16.35 -17.28 -8.22
CA ALA A 105 15.95 -18.65 -7.88
C ALA A 105 14.71 -19.08 -8.69
N MET A 106 13.72 -18.20 -8.84
CA MET A 106 12.51 -18.45 -9.61
C MET A 106 12.81 -18.70 -11.10
N LYS A 107 13.89 -18.12 -11.64
CA LYS A 107 14.35 -18.39 -13.02
C LYS A 107 14.70 -19.85 -13.28
N ARG A 108 15.10 -20.63 -12.27
CA ARG A 108 15.47 -22.04 -12.42
C ARG A 108 14.28 -23.00 -12.34
N CYS A 109 13.12 -22.53 -11.88
CA CYS A 109 11.93 -23.37 -11.69
C CYS A 109 10.85 -23.16 -12.75
N LEU A 110 11.12 -22.36 -13.79
CA LEU A 110 10.16 -22.16 -14.86
C LEU A 110 10.15 -23.39 -15.80
N PRO A 111 8.96 -23.89 -16.17
CA PRO A 111 8.84 -25.01 -17.09
C PRO A 111 9.48 -24.67 -18.44
N GLU A 112 10.12 -25.67 -19.07
CA GLU A 112 10.70 -25.53 -20.40
C GLU A 112 9.60 -25.13 -21.40
N GLY A 113 9.81 -24.03 -22.12
CA GLY A 113 8.86 -23.50 -23.11
C GLY A 113 8.17 -22.18 -22.75
N VAL A 114 8.37 -21.63 -21.55
CA VAL A 114 7.84 -20.29 -21.22
C VAL A 114 8.71 -19.20 -21.85
N ASP A 115 8.11 -18.35 -22.68
CA ASP A 115 8.79 -17.18 -23.26
C ASP A 115 9.31 -16.28 -22.12
N SER A 116 10.62 -16.03 -22.11
CA SER A 116 11.30 -15.17 -21.14
C SER A 116 10.68 -13.78 -21.05
N ARG A 117 10.04 -13.30 -22.12
CA ARG A 117 9.34 -12.01 -22.16
C ARG A 117 8.02 -12.03 -21.42
N ALA A 118 7.31 -13.15 -21.39
CA ALA A 118 6.02 -13.28 -20.70
C ALA A 118 6.18 -13.14 -19.18
N ILE A 119 7.29 -13.63 -18.63
CA ILE A 119 7.60 -13.56 -17.19
C ILE A 119 7.65 -12.12 -16.68
N LEU A 120 8.08 -11.17 -17.53
CA LEU A 120 8.13 -9.75 -17.17
C LEU A 120 6.75 -9.14 -16.90
N TYR A 121 5.68 -9.77 -17.38
CA TYR A 121 4.30 -9.32 -17.18
C TYR A 121 3.57 -10.08 -16.07
N VAL A 122 4.18 -11.12 -15.48
CA VAL A 122 3.59 -11.86 -14.36
C VAL A 122 3.24 -10.94 -13.18
N PRO A 123 4.08 -9.97 -12.75
CA PRO A 123 3.71 -9.05 -11.68
C PRO A 123 2.50 -8.17 -12.02
N LEU A 124 2.38 -7.76 -13.28
CA LEU A 124 1.22 -6.99 -13.74
C LEU A 124 -0.05 -7.84 -13.70
N ALA A 125 -0.01 -9.06 -14.22
CA ALA A 125 -1.14 -9.98 -14.18
C ALA A 125 -1.55 -10.34 -12.75
N ALA A 126 -0.57 -10.64 -11.88
CA ALA A 126 -0.77 -10.92 -10.47
C ALA A 126 -1.32 -9.72 -9.67
N HIS A 127 -1.15 -8.50 -10.18
CA HIS A 127 -1.78 -7.32 -9.61
C HIS A 127 -3.19 -7.10 -10.15
N VAL A 128 -3.36 -7.07 -11.48
CA VAL A 128 -4.62 -6.69 -12.13
C VAL A 128 -5.72 -7.73 -11.91
N ILE A 129 -5.40 -9.03 -12.05
CA ILE A 129 -6.41 -10.09 -11.99
C ILE A 129 -7.09 -10.15 -10.61
N PRO A 130 -6.35 -10.26 -9.48
CA PRO A 130 -6.99 -10.29 -8.17
C PRO A 130 -7.73 -8.99 -7.86
N THR A 131 -7.19 -7.85 -8.28
CA THR A 131 -7.80 -6.53 -8.04
C THR A 131 -9.16 -6.42 -8.73
N LEU A 132 -9.26 -6.84 -9.99
CA LEU A 132 -10.54 -6.85 -10.71
C LEU A 132 -11.50 -7.91 -10.16
N LEU A 133 -11.00 -9.10 -9.81
CA LEU A 133 -11.82 -10.16 -9.26
C LEU A 133 -12.46 -9.75 -7.92
N ILE A 134 -11.69 -9.13 -7.03
CA ILE A 134 -12.21 -8.62 -5.76
C ILE A 134 -13.13 -7.41 -5.99
N GLY A 135 -12.75 -6.49 -6.88
CA GLY A 135 -13.50 -5.26 -7.11
C GLY A 135 -14.83 -5.45 -7.86
N PHE A 136 -14.94 -6.46 -8.72
CA PHE A 136 -16.08 -6.63 -9.62
C PHE A 136 -16.79 -7.99 -9.54
N ALA A 137 -16.08 -9.08 -9.23
CA ALA A 137 -16.69 -10.41 -9.21
C ALA A 137 -17.21 -10.80 -7.82
N VAL A 138 -16.48 -10.43 -6.76
CA VAL A 138 -16.92 -10.59 -5.37
C VAL A 138 -17.51 -9.27 -4.93
N VAL A 139 -18.76 -9.00 -5.32
CA VAL A 139 -19.47 -7.79 -4.88
C VAL A 139 -19.57 -7.82 -3.36
N LEU A 140 -18.80 -6.98 -2.70
CA LEU A 140 -18.88 -6.79 -1.26
C LEU A 140 -20.13 -5.92 -0.98
N PRO A 141 -21.20 -6.48 -0.39
CA PRO A 141 -22.42 -5.72 -0.13
C PRO A 141 -22.13 -4.56 0.83
N GLY A 142 -22.66 -3.38 0.52
CA GLY A 142 -22.41 -2.15 1.28
C GLY A 142 -21.05 -1.48 1.00
N SER A 143 -20.31 -1.93 -0.01
CA SER A 143 -19.06 -1.27 -0.42
C SER A 143 -19.33 -0.03 -1.30
N PRO A 144 -18.43 0.98 -1.30
CA PRO A 144 -18.56 2.14 -2.19
C PRO A 144 -18.55 1.78 -3.69
N ILE A 145 -18.08 0.59 -4.03
CA ILE A 145 -17.91 0.07 -5.39
C ILE A 145 -19.12 -0.81 -5.79
N GLU A 146 -20.16 -0.84 -4.96
CA GLU A 146 -21.39 -1.58 -5.27
C GLU A 146 -22.12 -0.93 -6.46
N GLY A 147 -22.27 -1.70 -7.54
CA GLY A 147 -22.88 -1.25 -8.79
C GLY A 147 -21.98 -0.40 -9.69
N VAL A 148 -22.56 0.20 -10.73
CA VAL A 148 -21.86 1.10 -11.66
C VAL A 148 -22.04 2.54 -11.19
N ASN A 149 -21.10 3.04 -10.41
CA ASN A 149 -21.10 4.39 -9.87
C ASN A 149 -19.75 5.11 -10.09
N VAL A 150 -19.63 6.36 -9.65
CA VAL A 150 -18.41 7.17 -9.82
C VAL A 150 -17.17 6.56 -9.17
N TYR A 151 -17.32 5.90 -8.02
CA TYR A 151 -16.22 5.21 -7.33
C TYR A 151 -15.80 3.95 -8.10
N THR A 152 -16.75 3.20 -8.65
CA THR A 152 -16.48 2.06 -9.51
C THR A 152 -15.71 2.45 -10.77
N LEU A 153 -16.12 3.54 -11.43
CA LEU A 153 -15.40 4.08 -12.58
C LEU A 153 -14.01 4.60 -12.19
N GLY A 154 -13.89 5.27 -11.05
CA GLY A 154 -12.61 5.73 -10.51
C GLY A 154 -11.65 4.57 -10.25
N PHE A 155 -12.11 3.54 -9.55
CA PHE A 155 -11.33 2.32 -9.29
C PHE A 155 -10.90 1.64 -10.60
N LEU A 156 -11.82 1.43 -11.55
CA LEU A 156 -11.50 0.84 -12.84
C LEU A 156 -10.46 1.66 -13.60
N SER A 157 -10.60 2.98 -13.63
CA SER A 157 -9.67 3.87 -14.30
C SER A 157 -8.26 3.80 -13.71
N ALA A 158 -8.14 3.66 -12.39
CA ALA A 158 -6.86 3.49 -11.71
C ALA A 158 -6.21 2.16 -12.08
N VAL A 159 -6.97 1.06 -12.09
CA VAL A 159 -6.47 -0.26 -12.52
C VAL A 159 -6.04 -0.23 -13.98
N LEU A 160 -6.85 0.33 -14.87
CA LEU A 160 -6.54 0.43 -16.30
C LEU A 160 -5.34 1.34 -16.56
N GLY A 161 -5.21 2.45 -15.83
CA GLY A 161 -4.06 3.35 -15.91
C GLY A 161 -2.73 2.72 -15.47
N SER A 162 -2.78 1.71 -14.59
CA SER A 162 -1.58 0.98 -14.16
C SER A 162 -0.94 0.15 -15.28
N VAL A 163 -1.76 -0.34 -16.22
CA VAL A 163 -1.32 -1.20 -17.33
C VAL A 163 -0.34 -0.49 -18.27
N PRO A 164 -0.69 0.63 -18.95
CA PRO A 164 0.24 1.29 -19.86
C PRO A 164 1.46 1.85 -19.12
N ALA A 165 1.31 2.29 -17.87
CA ALA A 165 2.44 2.72 -17.04
C ALA A 165 3.44 1.59 -16.80
N TYR A 166 2.95 0.38 -16.47
CA TYR A 166 3.79 -0.80 -16.31
C TYR A 166 4.49 -1.19 -17.61
N VAL A 167 3.74 -1.28 -18.72
CA VAL A 167 4.30 -1.63 -20.03
C VAL A 167 5.39 -0.63 -20.45
N ALA A 168 5.15 0.67 -20.27
CA ALA A 168 6.15 1.70 -20.55
C ALA A 168 7.40 1.52 -19.69
N GLY A 169 7.25 1.22 -18.40
CA GLY A 169 8.36 0.92 -17.50
C GLY A 169 9.21 -0.26 -17.96
N VAL A 170 8.57 -1.39 -18.31
CA VAL A 170 9.25 -2.57 -18.86
C VAL A 170 9.99 -2.22 -20.16
N ALA A 171 9.35 -1.47 -21.06
CA ALA A 171 9.96 -1.06 -22.32
C ALA A 171 11.19 -0.18 -22.12
N ILE A 172 11.16 0.76 -21.17
CA ILE A 172 12.32 1.60 -20.82
C ILE A 172 13.45 0.76 -20.25
N ALA A 173 13.15 -0.15 -19.32
CA ALA A 173 14.15 -1.03 -18.71
C ALA A 173 14.86 -1.90 -19.76
N GLN A 174 14.11 -2.52 -20.67
CA GLN A 174 14.68 -3.32 -21.76
C GLN A 174 15.58 -2.50 -22.69
N ARG A 175 15.22 -1.24 -22.99
CA ARG A 175 16.06 -0.34 -23.79
C ARG A 175 17.37 -0.01 -23.08
N GLN A 176 17.35 0.18 -21.76
CA GLN A 176 18.56 0.43 -20.97
C GLN A 176 19.49 -0.78 -20.94
N GLU A 177 18.94 -1.99 -20.80
CA GLU A 177 19.76 -3.23 -20.85
C GLU A 177 20.44 -3.41 -22.21
N ARG A 178 19.75 -3.11 -23.32
CA ARG A 178 20.33 -3.17 -24.67
C ARG A 178 21.49 -2.19 -24.87
N LYS A 179 21.45 -1.02 -24.23
CA LYS A 179 22.54 -0.02 -24.31
C LYS A 179 23.77 -0.38 -23.47
N ARG A 180 23.62 -1.30 -22.51
CA ARG A 180 24.72 -1.74 -21.62
C ARG A 180 25.50 -2.94 -22.18
N ARG A 181 24.97 -3.59 -23.21
CA ARG A 181 25.63 -4.68 -23.94
C ARG A 181 26.34 -4.11 -25.14
#